data_AF-A0A380P5F6-F1
#
_entry.id   AF-A0A380P5F6-F1
#
_cell.length_a   1.000
_cell.length_b   1.000
_cell.length_c   1.000
_cell.angle_alpha   90.00
_cell.angle_beta   90.00
_cell.angle_gamma   90.00
#
_symmetry.space_group_name_H-M   'P 1'
#
loop_
_entity.id
_entity.type
_entity.pdbx_description
1 polymer ?
#
loop_
_entity_poly.entity_id
_entity_poly.type
_entity_poly.pdbx_seq_one_letter_code
_entity_poly.pdbx_strand_id
1 'polypeptide(L)'
;MLRLRDVARLPAEVLVKRFEEDFGNLVTAAVADATRRLPAPVRRLLDGLEWHLDWADALVWAEGELQVSAERMALLGDPRLRRVEGQLRQVRVRLHEARCVAAEYRRQDRERLERGRLLTARATALSWLSKALPEEYEALFTARVAELGIPPLRRGSASRDVFDSIEQAVAQGRLRVTAGPEVTALLELPDDTFRAAVADDVREQNARNVLLRHPLVLRRWHAGLARLCDLTVGPARASSATALGRAPLDLAELPRQEAMQIVNARRFFCAVQQRRLDCDRTVRTLMAEIVRRERADPVNTARREAGAYARLRLAEAHPEAYTRIREELRAFESGPGHLDPARLTSDVRGALKARLLSELAGRDGRRGQAAHSPAPRPAPGPKPSAPEGRPGRDRPGPGQGHGQRPVPGPPARSAATHPPVRKAACRRAETSR
;
A
#
# COMPACT_ATOMS: atom_id res chain seq x y z
N MET A 1 -26.06 -13.76 13.05
CA MET A 1 -25.98 -12.35 12.62
C MET A 1 -26.52 -11.42 13.72
N LEU A 2 -25.75 -10.40 14.09
CA LEU A 2 -26.07 -9.42 15.12
C LEU A 2 -27.23 -8.51 14.67
N ARG A 3 -28.14 -8.12 15.58
CA ARG A 3 -29.17 -7.12 15.25
C ARG A 3 -28.73 -5.75 15.74
N LEU A 4 -29.14 -4.70 15.02
CA LEU A 4 -28.80 -3.30 15.33
C LEU A 4 -29.12 -2.88 16.79
N ARG A 5 -30.17 -3.45 17.38
CA ARG A 5 -30.58 -3.13 18.76
C ARG A 5 -29.73 -3.80 19.83
N ASP A 6 -29.03 -4.87 19.48
CA ASP A 6 -28.26 -5.67 20.41
C ASP A 6 -26.84 -5.11 20.56
N VAL A 7 -26.31 -4.41 19.54
CA VAL A 7 -24.95 -3.83 19.54
C VAL A 7 -24.67 -2.99 20.79
N ALA A 8 -25.60 -2.09 21.17
CA ALA A 8 -25.39 -1.17 22.29
C ALA A 8 -25.39 -1.86 23.66
N ARG A 9 -25.81 -3.12 23.73
CA ARG A 9 -25.93 -3.90 24.97
C ARG A 9 -24.79 -4.91 25.14
N LEU A 10 -24.01 -5.15 24.09
CA LEU A 10 -22.90 -6.11 24.15
C LEU A 10 -21.61 -5.41 24.58
N PRO A 11 -20.79 -6.07 25.41
CA PRO A 11 -19.47 -5.56 25.75
C PRO A 11 -18.52 -5.65 24.54
N ALA A 12 -17.46 -4.84 24.56
CA ALA A 12 -16.55 -4.69 23.43
C ALA A 12 -15.86 -6.02 23.05
N GLU A 13 -15.52 -6.83 24.04
CA GLU A 13 -14.82 -8.11 23.87
C GLU A 13 -15.71 -9.14 23.15
N VAL A 14 -17.02 -9.11 23.39
CA VAL A 14 -17.99 -9.96 22.69
C VAL A 14 -18.16 -9.48 21.25
N LEU A 15 -18.19 -8.16 21.03
CA LEU A 15 -18.30 -7.58 19.69
C LEU A 15 -17.08 -7.93 18.82
N VAL A 16 -15.86 -7.88 19.38
CA VAL A 16 -14.63 -8.29 18.67
C VAL A 16 -14.76 -9.70 18.11
N LYS A 17 -15.12 -10.69 18.94
CA LYS A 17 -15.32 -12.08 18.48
C LYS A 17 -16.35 -12.18 17.36
N ARG A 18 -17.44 -11.42 17.45
CA ARG A 18 -18.48 -11.37 16.41
C ARG A 18 -17.99 -10.75 15.10
N PHE A 19 -17.12 -9.76 15.16
CA PHE A 19 -16.55 -9.12 13.98
C PHE A 19 -15.58 -10.06 13.26
N GLU A 20 -14.81 -10.85 14.01
CA GLU A 20 -13.91 -11.89 13.49
C GLU A 20 -14.69 -13.04 12.83
N GLU A 21 -15.82 -13.47 13.41
CA GLU A 21 -16.71 -14.49 12.84
C GLU A 21 -17.34 -14.05 11.51
N ASP A 22 -17.89 -12.82 11.48
CA ASP A 22 -18.62 -12.31 10.33
C ASP A 22 -18.55 -10.78 10.25
N PHE A 23 -18.00 -10.28 9.14
CA PHE A 23 -17.89 -8.85 8.87
C PHE A 23 -19.27 -8.16 8.79
N GLY A 24 -20.33 -8.87 8.45
CA GLY A 24 -21.70 -8.35 8.52
C GLY A 24 -22.09 -7.88 9.93
N ASN A 25 -21.50 -8.46 10.98
CA ASN A 25 -21.67 -7.98 12.34
C ASN A 25 -20.96 -6.64 12.56
N LEU A 26 -19.79 -6.42 11.96
CA LEU A 26 -19.10 -5.13 11.99
C LEU A 26 -19.86 -4.07 11.20
N VAL A 27 -20.43 -4.40 10.04
CA VAL A 27 -21.34 -3.50 9.28
C VAL A 27 -22.54 -3.10 10.15
N THR A 28 -23.14 -4.06 10.85
CA THR A 28 -24.25 -3.78 11.78
C THR A 28 -23.81 -2.86 12.92
N ALA A 29 -22.62 -3.09 13.49
CA ALA A 29 -22.07 -2.23 14.53
C ALA A 29 -21.74 -0.82 14.03
N ALA A 30 -21.22 -0.69 12.80
CA ALA A 30 -20.94 0.58 12.15
C ALA A 30 -22.21 1.39 11.90
N VAL A 31 -23.30 0.75 11.45
CA VAL A 31 -24.61 1.41 11.35
C VAL A 31 -25.14 1.81 12.73
N ALA A 32 -24.93 0.98 13.76
CA ALA A 32 -25.33 1.33 15.12
C ALA A 32 -24.52 2.53 15.65
N ASP A 33 -23.23 2.61 15.37
CA ASP A 33 -22.36 3.72 15.73
C ASP A 33 -22.80 5.03 15.06
N ALA A 34 -23.14 4.96 13.77
CA ALA A 34 -23.61 6.12 13.03
C ALA A 34 -25.00 6.59 13.51
N THR A 35 -25.91 5.66 13.82
CA THR A 35 -27.33 5.98 14.03
C THR A 35 -27.77 6.02 15.49
N ARG A 36 -26.92 5.56 16.42
CA ARG A 36 -27.23 5.43 17.84
C ARG A 36 -26.04 5.87 18.68
N ARG A 37 -26.28 6.09 19.97
CA ARG A 37 -25.21 6.30 20.94
C ARG A 37 -24.66 4.94 21.37
N LEU A 38 -23.52 4.55 20.83
CA LEU A 38 -22.76 3.40 21.34
C LEU A 38 -22.03 3.76 22.65
N PRO A 39 -21.81 2.78 23.54
CA PRO A 39 -20.97 2.96 24.73
C PRO A 39 -19.56 3.44 24.34
N ALA A 40 -18.98 4.32 25.17
CA ALA A 40 -17.64 4.87 24.93
C ALA A 40 -16.54 3.81 24.71
N PRO A 41 -16.52 2.65 25.42
CA PRO A 41 -15.56 1.59 25.15
C PRO A 41 -15.65 1.04 23.71
N VAL A 42 -16.86 0.85 23.19
CA VAL A 42 -17.08 0.33 21.83
C VAL A 42 -16.65 1.36 20.77
N ARG A 43 -16.92 2.65 20.99
CA ARG A 43 -16.44 3.70 20.09
C ARG A 43 -14.91 3.78 20.06
N ARG A 44 -14.27 3.71 21.23
CA ARG A 44 -12.80 3.68 21.33
C ARG A 44 -12.19 2.46 20.65
N LEU A 45 -12.89 1.32 20.68
CA LEU A 45 -12.49 0.13 19.92
C LEU A 45 -12.49 0.42 18.42
N LEU A 46 -13.63 0.90 17.88
CA LEU A 46 -13.79 1.18 16.44
C LEU A 46 -12.84 2.27 15.93
N ASP A 47 -12.63 3.34 16.71
CA ASP A 47 -11.69 4.42 16.41
C ASP A 47 -10.22 4.00 16.67
N GLY A 48 -9.98 2.79 17.18
CA GLY A 48 -8.67 2.29 17.58
C GLY A 48 -7.78 1.88 16.41
N LEU A 49 -6.47 1.81 16.67
CA LEU A 49 -5.46 1.46 15.65
C LEU A 49 -5.74 0.11 14.97
N GLU A 50 -6.34 -0.83 15.68
CA GLU A 50 -6.64 -2.18 15.17
C GLU A 50 -7.85 -2.19 14.23
N TRP A 51 -8.89 -1.40 14.53
CA TRP A 51 -10.20 -1.52 13.87
C TRP A 51 -10.56 -0.35 12.96
N HIS A 52 -9.87 0.79 13.02
CA HIS A 52 -10.28 2.00 12.29
C HIS A 52 -10.40 1.82 10.77
N LEU A 53 -9.56 0.98 10.16
CA LEU A 53 -9.66 0.68 8.72
C LEU A 53 -10.87 -0.21 8.42
N ASP A 54 -11.05 -1.28 9.20
CA ASP A 54 -12.18 -2.20 9.01
C ASP A 54 -13.52 -1.54 9.33
N TRP A 55 -13.53 -0.60 10.29
CA TRP A 55 -14.67 0.25 10.59
C TRP A 55 -15.01 1.20 9.44
N ALA A 56 -14.01 1.85 8.84
CA ALA A 56 -14.23 2.67 7.65
C ALA A 56 -14.77 1.82 6.47
N ASP A 57 -14.23 0.63 6.25
CA ASP A 57 -14.69 -0.30 5.20
C ASP A 57 -16.12 -0.77 5.47
N ALA A 58 -16.48 -1.04 6.73
CA ALA A 58 -17.82 -1.40 7.15
C ALA A 58 -18.84 -0.27 6.92
N LEU A 59 -18.43 0.99 7.11
CA LEU A 59 -19.24 2.17 6.80
C LEU A 59 -19.42 2.37 5.28
N VAL A 60 -18.39 2.10 4.47
CA VAL A 60 -18.52 2.12 2.99
C VAL A 60 -19.51 1.06 2.53
N TRP A 61 -19.45 -0.15 3.09
CA TRP A 61 -20.43 -1.20 2.82
C TRP A 61 -21.84 -0.73 3.19
N ALA A 62 -22.03 -0.25 4.43
CA ALA A 62 -23.31 0.23 4.91
C ALA A 62 -23.90 1.35 4.05
N GLU A 63 -23.07 2.29 3.58
CA GLU A 63 -23.50 3.36 2.67
C GLU A 63 -24.12 2.79 1.39
N GLY A 64 -23.44 1.84 0.73
CA GLY A 64 -23.92 1.24 -0.52
C GLY A 64 -25.25 0.50 -0.35
N GLU A 65 -25.37 -0.34 0.69
CA GLU A 65 -26.59 -1.10 0.98
C GLU A 65 -27.78 -0.17 1.30
N LEU A 66 -27.56 0.84 2.15
CA LEU A 66 -28.60 1.80 2.51
C LEU A 66 -29.00 2.65 1.30
N GLN A 67 -28.05 3.03 0.46
CA GLN A 67 -28.32 3.81 -0.75
C GLN A 67 -29.19 3.01 -1.74
N VAL A 68 -28.79 1.80 -2.11
CA VAL A 68 -29.57 0.95 -3.04
C VAL A 68 -30.93 0.61 -2.45
N SER A 69 -31.00 0.38 -1.13
CA SER A 69 -32.27 0.16 -0.43
C SER A 69 -33.19 1.38 -0.52
N ALA A 70 -32.67 2.59 -0.30
CA ALA A 70 -33.43 3.83 -0.42
C ALA A 70 -33.92 4.05 -1.86
N GLU A 71 -33.07 3.82 -2.87
CA GLU A 71 -33.42 3.93 -4.29
C GLU A 71 -34.56 2.96 -4.66
N ARG A 72 -34.47 1.70 -4.23
CA ARG A 72 -35.52 0.71 -4.44
C ARG A 72 -36.82 1.06 -3.71
N MET A 73 -36.72 1.53 -2.46
CA MET A 73 -37.88 1.93 -1.65
C MET A 73 -38.59 3.14 -2.25
N ALA A 74 -37.84 4.11 -2.79
CA ALA A 74 -38.39 5.26 -3.50
C ALA A 74 -39.17 4.82 -4.74
N LEU A 75 -38.60 3.93 -5.56
CA LEU A 75 -39.26 3.39 -6.76
C LEU A 75 -40.54 2.60 -6.45
N LEU A 76 -40.60 1.92 -5.29
CA LEU A 76 -41.74 1.10 -4.88
C LEU A 76 -42.74 1.82 -3.96
N GLY A 77 -42.48 3.08 -3.59
CA GLY A 77 -43.31 3.82 -2.65
C GLY A 77 -43.32 3.23 -1.22
N ASP A 78 -42.22 2.62 -0.78
CA ASP A 78 -42.15 1.97 0.54
C ASP A 78 -42.11 3.02 1.67
N PRO A 79 -43.01 2.95 2.68
CA PRO A 79 -43.10 3.93 3.76
C PRO A 79 -41.84 3.97 4.65
N ARG A 80 -40.99 2.94 4.60
CA ARG A 80 -39.73 2.88 5.37
C ARG A 80 -38.64 3.79 4.81
N LEU A 81 -38.83 4.36 3.61
CA LEU A 81 -37.85 5.21 2.91
C LEU A 81 -37.24 6.29 3.82
N ARG A 82 -38.08 7.10 4.49
CA ARG A 82 -37.63 8.22 5.32
C ARG A 82 -36.65 7.78 6.41
N ARG A 83 -36.89 6.59 6.99
CA ARG A 83 -36.01 6.02 8.01
C ARG A 83 -34.67 5.62 7.41
N VAL A 84 -34.67 4.91 6.28
CA VAL A 84 -33.46 4.44 5.59
C VAL A 84 -32.62 5.62 5.11
N GLU A 85 -33.23 6.66 4.54
CA GLU A 85 -32.52 7.89 4.16
C GLU A 85 -31.90 8.61 5.37
N GLY A 86 -32.61 8.64 6.50
CA GLY A 86 -32.08 9.14 7.76
C GLY A 86 -30.84 8.38 8.20
N GLN A 87 -30.88 7.05 8.14
CA GLN A 87 -29.71 6.21 8.44
C GLN A 87 -28.56 6.45 7.47
N LEU A 88 -28.84 6.54 6.17
CA LEU A 88 -27.84 6.80 5.13
C LEU A 88 -27.12 8.13 5.36
N ARG A 89 -27.85 9.20 5.70
CA ARG A 89 -27.23 10.51 6.02
C ARG A 89 -26.27 10.40 7.19
N GLN A 90 -26.67 9.72 8.27
CA GLN A 90 -25.80 9.54 9.44
C GLN A 90 -24.58 8.67 9.13
N VAL A 91 -24.74 7.59 8.36
CA VAL A 91 -23.63 6.73 7.92
C VAL A 91 -22.63 7.52 7.09
N ARG A 92 -23.07 8.41 6.19
CA ARG A 92 -22.17 9.27 5.39
C ARG A 92 -21.37 10.24 6.24
N VAL A 93 -22.00 10.88 7.24
CA VAL A 93 -21.29 11.74 8.19
C VAL A 93 -20.24 10.93 8.94
N ARG A 94 -20.63 9.77 9.48
CA ARG A 94 -19.72 8.92 10.26
C ARG A 94 -18.59 8.33 9.41
N LEU A 95 -18.85 8.01 8.13
CA LEU A 95 -17.83 7.56 7.18
C LEU A 95 -16.79 8.66 6.90
N HIS A 96 -17.22 9.91 6.81
CA HIS A 96 -16.28 11.03 6.67
C HIS A 96 -15.36 11.13 7.90
N GLU A 97 -15.91 11.02 9.11
CA GLU A 97 -15.14 11.00 10.35
C GLU A 97 -14.15 9.82 10.39
N ALA A 98 -14.59 8.62 10.03
CA ALA A 98 -13.74 7.43 9.96
C ALA A 98 -12.55 7.61 9.00
N ARG A 99 -12.78 8.24 7.84
CA ARG A 99 -11.71 8.57 6.89
C ARG A 99 -10.72 9.58 7.46
N CYS A 100 -11.18 10.56 8.24
CA CYS A 100 -10.31 11.50 8.94
C CYS A 100 -9.45 10.78 9.98
N VAL A 101 -10.02 9.86 10.77
CA VAL A 101 -9.29 9.02 11.73
C VAL A 101 -8.24 8.16 11.02
N ALA A 102 -8.59 7.49 9.91
CA ALA A 102 -7.64 6.72 9.12
C ALA A 102 -6.53 7.57 8.47
N ALA A 103 -6.83 8.82 8.10
CA ALA A 103 -5.81 9.76 7.63
C ALA A 103 -4.86 10.20 8.75
N GLU A 104 -5.38 10.44 9.97
CA GLU A 104 -4.58 10.74 11.16
C GLU A 104 -3.64 9.59 11.51
N TYR A 105 -4.13 8.35 11.60
CA TYR A 105 -3.23 7.21 11.88
C TYR A 105 -2.17 7.03 10.80
N ARG A 106 -2.51 7.21 9.52
CA ARG A 106 -1.50 7.16 8.44
C ARG A 106 -0.44 8.24 8.58
N ARG A 107 -0.83 9.46 8.98
CA ARG A 107 0.12 10.54 9.29
C ARG A 107 0.99 10.16 10.48
N GLN A 108 0.40 9.70 11.58
CA GLN A 108 1.14 9.30 12.77
C GLN A 108 2.09 8.13 12.50
N ASP A 109 1.69 7.15 11.70
CA ASP A 109 2.55 6.03 11.32
C ASP A 109 3.73 6.49 10.47
N ARG A 110 3.50 7.39 9.50
CA ARG A 110 4.59 8.04 8.74
C ARG A 110 5.53 8.79 9.68
N GLU A 111 4.99 9.61 10.57
CA GLU A 111 5.80 10.33 11.56
C GLU A 111 6.52 9.39 12.52
N ARG A 112 5.95 8.25 12.90
CA ARG A 112 6.60 7.23 13.74
C ARG A 112 7.68 6.49 12.97
N LEU A 113 7.48 6.20 11.68
CA LEU A 113 8.52 5.62 10.83
C LEU A 113 9.67 6.61 10.62
N GLU A 114 9.36 7.90 10.50
CA GLU A 114 10.34 8.98 10.42
C GLU A 114 11.05 9.22 11.75
N ARG A 115 10.34 9.19 12.88
CA ARG A 115 10.90 9.39 14.24
C ARG A 115 11.61 8.14 14.78
N GLY A 116 11.07 6.95 14.53
CA GLY A 116 11.64 5.65 14.92
C GLY A 116 12.86 5.28 14.07
N ARG A 117 12.97 5.85 12.87
CA ARG A 117 14.25 6.13 12.25
C ARG A 117 14.80 7.43 12.86
N LEU A 118 15.13 7.45 14.15
CA LEU A 118 16.04 8.49 14.65
C LEU A 118 17.25 8.42 13.73
N LEU A 119 17.33 9.37 12.78
CA LEU A 119 18.35 9.38 11.76
C LEU A 119 19.59 9.84 12.49
N THR A 120 20.26 8.91 13.17
CA THR A 120 21.56 9.22 13.70
C THR A 120 22.43 9.49 12.49
N ALA A 121 23.21 10.54 12.58
CA ALA A 121 24.12 10.90 11.51
C ALA A 121 25.14 9.76 11.28
N ARG A 122 25.46 8.99 12.33
CA ARG A 122 26.18 7.70 12.24
C ARG A 122 25.45 6.66 11.39
N ALA A 123 24.22 6.27 11.73
CA ALA A 123 23.49 5.25 10.97
C ALA A 123 23.26 5.68 9.51
N THR A 124 23.03 6.97 9.30
CA THR A 124 22.88 7.54 7.96
C THR A 124 24.18 7.47 7.17
N ALA A 125 25.32 7.85 7.75
CA ALA A 125 26.63 7.75 7.11
C ALA A 125 26.99 6.30 6.76
N LEU A 126 26.79 5.36 7.69
CA LEU A 126 27.00 3.93 7.46
C LEU A 126 26.13 3.40 6.31
N SER A 127 24.86 3.82 6.26
CA SER A 127 23.95 3.42 5.16
C SER A 127 24.38 4.01 3.82
N TRP A 128 24.83 5.26 3.78
CA TRP A 128 25.29 5.90 2.54
C TRP A 128 26.60 5.29 2.06
N LEU A 129 27.53 4.98 2.97
CA LEU A 129 28.78 4.32 2.63
C LEU A 129 28.53 2.95 1.97
N SER A 130 27.62 2.13 2.50
CA SER A 130 27.25 0.85 1.86
C SER A 130 26.63 1.00 0.46
N LYS A 131 26.15 2.20 0.10
CA LYS A 131 25.63 2.49 -1.24
C LYS A 131 26.68 3.07 -2.17
N ALA A 132 27.72 3.69 -1.62
CA ALA A 132 28.87 4.18 -2.38
C ALA A 132 29.78 3.01 -2.80
N LEU A 133 29.92 2.02 -1.91
CA LEU A 133 30.79 0.86 -2.07
C LEU A 133 29.98 -0.46 -2.05
N PRO A 134 29.10 -0.69 -3.04
CA PRO A 134 28.18 -1.82 -3.00
C PRO A 134 28.90 -3.17 -3.06
N GLU A 135 29.96 -3.30 -3.85
CA GLU A 135 30.68 -4.58 -4.03
C GLU A 135 31.38 -5.01 -2.74
N GLU A 136 32.11 -4.10 -2.09
CA GLU A 136 32.80 -4.37 -0.83
C GLU A 136 31.83 -4.63 0.32
N TYR A 137 30.72 -3.88 0.36
CA TYR A 137 29.63 -4.14 1.32
C TYR A 137 29.07 -5.55 1.14
N GLU A 138 28.74 -5.94 -0.09
CA GLU A 138 28.17 -7.27 -0.38
C GLU A 138 29.18 -8.38 -0.06
N ALA A 139 30.48 -8.17 -0.29
CA ALA A 139 31.53 -9.13 0.10
C ALA A 139 31.58 -9.31 1.62
N LEU A 140 31.64 -8.22 2.40
CA LEU A 140 31.63 -8.25 3.86
C LEU A 140 30.35 -8.87 4.43
N PHE A 141 29.20 -8.52 3.84
CA PHE A 141 27.91 -9.07 4.23
C PHE A 141 27.83 -10.57 3.95
N THR A 142 28.25 -11.01 2.76
CA THR A 142 28.23 -12.43 2.37
C THR A 142 29.18 -13.25 3.25
N ALA A 143 30.37 -12.74 3.53
CA ALA A 143 31.31 -13.39 4.45
C ALA A 143 30.71 -13.57 5.85
N ARG A 144 30.06 -12.51 6.39
CA ARG A 144 29.43 -12.58 7.72
C ARG A 144 28.22 -13.52 7.75
N VAL A 145 27.40 -13.52 6.70
CA VAL A 145 26.27 -14.44 6.56
C VAL A 145 26.75 -15.90 6.53
N ALA A 146 27.83 -16.19 5.79
CA ALA A 146 28.43 -17.51 5.73
C ALA A 146 29.01 -17.94 7.10
N GLU A 147 29.70 -17.05 7.81
CA GLU A 147 30.23 -17.30 9.15
C GLU A 147 29.12 -17.66 10.16
N LEU A 148 27.96 -17.00 10.07
CA LEU A 148 26.81 -17.27 10.92
C LEU A 148 26.03 -18.53 10.52
N GLY A 149 26.49 -19.28 9.50
CA GLY A 149 25.79 -20.47 9.00
C GLY A 149 24.42 -20.16 8.40
N ILE A 150 24.16 -18.90 8.05
CA ILE A 150 22.87 -18.47 7.51
C ILE A 150 22.83 -18.87 6.03
N PRO A 151 21.80 -19.62 5.58
CA PRO A 151 21.67 -19.97 4.17
C PRO A 151 21.73 -18.71 3.29
N PRO A 152 22.29 -18.74 2.07
CA PRO A 152 22.22 -17.58 1.19
C PRO A 152 20.76 -17.20 0.94
N LEU A 153 20.48 -15.90 0.75
CA LEU A 153 19.16 -15.50 0.28
C LEU A 153 18.93 -16.22 -1.04
N ARG A 154 17.85 -17.02 -1.14
CA ARG A 154 17.35 -17.43 -2.44
C ARG A 154 17.08 -16.14 -3.19
N ARG A 155 17.82 -15.88 -4.28
CA ARG A 155 17.57 -14.75 -5.17
C ARG A 155 16.23 -15.01 -5.85
N GLY A 156 15.14 -14.74 -5.15
CA GLY A 156 13.84 -14.57 -5.76
C GLY A 156 13.85 -13.26 -6.54
N SER A 157 13.10 -13.20 -7.63
CA SER A 157 12.76 -11.90 -8.22
C SER A 157 12.20 -10.99 -7.12
N ALA A 158 12.65 -9.73 -7.10
CA ALA A 158 12.04 -8.74 -6.23
C ALA A 158 10.54 -8.74 -6.48
N SER A 159 9.75 -8.88 -5.41
CA SER A 159 8.30 -8.87 -5.49
C SER A 159 7.83 -7.60 -6.19
N ARG A 160 7.02 -7.73 -7.26
CA ARG A 160 6.58 -6.57 -8.06
C ARG A 160 5.37 -5.88 -7.44
N ASP A 161 4.56 -6.63 -6.69
CA ASP A 161 3.35 -6.14 -6.05
C ASP A 161 3.03 -6.90 -4.76
N VAL A 162 1.92 -6.54 -4.12
CA VAL A 162 1.49 -7.17 -2.86
C VAL A 162 1.14 -8.66 -3.02
N PHE A 163 0.64 -9.07 -4.19
CA PHE A 163 0.23 -10.45 -4.44
C PHE A 163 1.45 -11.35 -4.69
N ASP A 164 2.47 -10.86 -5.41
CA ASP A 164 3.76 -11.53 -5.56
C ASP A 164 4.37 -11.79 -4.16
N SER A 165 4.21 -10.83 -3.23
CA SER A 165 4.71 -10.96 -1.86
C SER A 165 3.99 -12.07 -1.09
N ILE A 166 2.66 -12.19 -1.27
CA ILE A 166 1.84 -13.24 -0.67
C ILE A 166 2.22 -14.60 -1.26
N GLU A 167 2.30 -14.73 -2.59
CA GLU A 167 2.67 -15.96 -3.29
C GLU A 167 4.07 -16.44 -2.88
N GLN A 168 5.05 -15.53 -2.81
CA GLN A 168 6.39 -15.84 -2.32
C GLN A 168 6.38 -16.30 -0.86
N ALA A 169 5.58 -15.66 0.00
CA ALA A 169 5.45 -16.06 1.40
C ALA A 169 4.82 -17.45 1.55
N VAL A 170 3.89 -17.84 0.68
CA VAL A 170 3.35 -19.21 0.63
C VAL A 170 4.44 -20.19 0.18
N ALA A 171 5.14 -19.91 -0.92
CA ALA A 171 6.20 -20.77 -1.45
C ALA A 171 7.36 -20.98 -0.46
N GLN A 172 7.62 -20.00 0.40
CA GLN A 172 8.65 -20.05 1.44
C GLN A 172 8.15 -20.66 2.76
N GLY A 173 6.88 -21.12 2.82
CA GLY A 173 6.27 -21.68 4.02
C GLY A 173 5.99 -20.67 5.13
N ARG A 174 6.16 -19.37 4.85
CA ARG A 174 5.84 -18.29 5.81
C ARG A 174 4.34 -18.18 5.99
N LEU A 175 3.55 -18.27 4.93
CA LEU A 175 2.11 -18.48 5.02
C LEU A 175 1.83 -19.97 4.87
N ARG A 176 1.33 -20.59 5.95
CA ARG A 176 1.00 -22.02 5.97
C ARG A 176 -0.39 -22.20 5.39
N VAL A 177 -0.46 -22.43 4.08
CA VAL A 177 -1.68 -22.81 3.37
C VAL A 177 -1.39 -23.97 2.45
N THR A 178 -2.38 -24.83 2.27
CA THR A 178 -2.29 -26.01 1.41
C THR A 178 -3.18 -25.78 0.20
N ALA A 179 -2.60 -25.86 -1.01
CA ALA A 179 -3.38 -25.88 -2.24
C ALA A 179 -4.04 -27.27 -2.38
N GLY A 180 -5.23 -27.42 -1.78
CA GLY A 180 -6.05 -28.60 -1.97
C GLY A 180 -6.57 -28.69 -3.42
N PRO A 181 -7.11 -29.85 -3.84
CA PRO A 181 -7.61 -30.08 -5.20
C PRO A 181 -8.61 -29.00 -5.67
N GLU A 182 -9.46 -28.52 -4.77
CA GLU A 182 -10.46 -27.49 -5.05
C GLU A 182 -9.84 -26.13 -5.39
N VAL A 183 -8.74 -25.76 -4.73
CA VAL A 183 -7.99 -24.52 -5.01
C VAL A 183 -7.26 -24.64 -6.34
N THR A 184 -6.65 -25.79 -6.60
CA THR A 184 -5.98 -26.07 -7.87
C THR A 184 -6.96 -26.01 -9.05
N ALA A 185 -8.11 -26.68 -8.93
CA ALA A 185 -9.16 -26.63 -9.93
C ALA A 185 -9.64 -25.19 -10.19
N LEU A 186 -9.81 -24.38 -9.14
CA LEU A 186 -10.19 -22.98 -9.24
C LEU A 186 -9.12 -22.12 -9.95
N LEU A 187 -7.84 -22.40 -9.73
CA LEU A 187 -6.72 -21.74 -10.40
C LEU A 187 -6.61 -22.13 -11.88
N GLU A 188 -7.00 -23.35 -12.24
CA GLU A 188 -6.94 -23.90 -13.60
C GLU A 188 -8.13 -23.50 -14.48
N LEU A 189 -9.22 -22.95 -13.92
CA LEU A 189 -10.37 -22.50 -14.70
C LEU A 189 -9.96 -21.52 -15.81
N PRO A 190 -10.66 -21.48 -16.96
CA PRO A 190 -10.54 -20.39 -17.93
C PRO A 190 -10.99 -19.04 -17.34
N ASP A 191 -10.49 -17.92 -17.87
CA ASP A 191 -10.77 -16.58 -17.32
C ASP A 191 -12.26 -16.22 -17.30
N ASP A 192 -13.02 -16.60 -18.33
CA ASP A 192 -14.45 -16.35 -18.39
C ASP A 192 -15.21 -17.17 -17.33
N THR A 193 -14.84 -18.43 -17.15
CA THR A 193 -15.44 -19.32 -16.15
C THR A 193 -15.09 -18.88 -14.73
N PHE A 194 -13.84 -18.47 -14.49
CA PHE A 194 -13.44 -17.91 -13.21
C PHE A 194 -14.20 -16.62 -12.91
N ARG A 195 -14.35 -15.71 -13.90
CA ARG A 195 -15.14 -14.49 -13.73
C ARG A 195 -16.61 -14.80 -13.43
N ALA A 196 -17.19 -15.82 -14.06
CA ALA A 196 -18.54 -16.28 -13.74
C ALA A 196 -18.64 -16.75 -12.27
N ALA A 197 -17.68 -17.55 -11.80
CA ALA A 197 -17.62 -17.97 -10.40
C ALA A 197 -17.49 -16.78 -9.42
N VAL A 198 -16.72 -15.74 -9.78
CA VAL A 198 -16.66 -14.50 -8.99
C VAL A 198 -18.01 -13.76 -9.02
N ALA A 199 -18.69 -13.71 -10.16
CA ALA A 199 -20.01 -13.09 -10.28
C ALA A 199 -21.06 -13.82 -9.42
N ASP A 200 -20.99 -15.16 -9.38
CA ASP A 200 -21.87 -15.98 -8.54
C ASP A 200 -21.60 -15.74 -7.05
N ASP A 201 -20.32 -15.67 -6.62
CA ASP A 201 -19.95 -15.28 -5.25
C ASP A 201 -20.45 -13.86 -4.88
N VAL A 202 -20.48 -12.93 -5.84
CA VAL A 202 -21.04 -11.59 -5.63
C VAL A 202 -22.57 -11.63 -5.47
N ARG A 203 -23.27 -12.48 -6.23
CA ARG A 203 -24.74 -12.64 -6.14
C ARG A 203 -25.15 -13.33 -4.84
N GLU A 204 -24.42 -14.36 -4.45
CA GLU A 204 -24.76 -15.24 -3.34
C GLU A 204 -24.11 -14.80 -2.02
N GLN A 205 -24.55 -13.65 -1.50
CA GLN A 205 -23.96 -13.07 -0.28
C GLN A 205 -24.01 -13.99 0.96
N ASN A 206 -24.94 -14.96 1.02
CA ASN A 206 -25.12 -15.91 2.13
C ASN A 206 -24.37 -17.24 1.94
N ALA A 207 -23.90 -17.54 0.73
CA ALA A 207 -23.21 -18.79 0.38
C ALA A 207 -21.86 -18.50 -0.27
N ARG A 208 -21.11 -17.56 0.31
CA ARG A 208 -19.86 -17.05 -0.27
C ARG A 208 -18.85 -18.17 -0.46
N ASN A 209 -18.17 -18.14 -1.59
CA ASN A 209 -17.13 -19.08 -1.91
C ASN A 209 -15.86 -18.73 -1.13
N VAL A 210 -15.58 -19.51 -0.07
CA VAL A 210 -14.42 -19.33 0.79
C VAL A 210 -13.09 -19.57 0.05
N LEU A 211 -13.10 -20.37 -1.03
CA LEU A 211 -11.91 -20.69 -1.82
C LEU A 211 -11.37 -19.46 -2.57
N LEU A 212 -12.22 -18.51 -2.94
CA LEU A 212 -11.78 -17.26 -3.58
C LEU A 212 -10.88 -16.41 -2.66
N ARG A 213 -10.97 -16.60 -1.35
CA ARG A 213 -10.15 -15.90 -0.34
C ARG A 213 -8.81 -16.60 -0.09
N HIS A 214 -8.56 -17.75 -0.72
CA HIS A 214 -7.31 -18.46 -0.56
C HIS A 214 -6.12 -17.60 -1.05
N PRO A 215 -4.99 -17.54 -0.32
CA PRO A 215 -3.88 -16.62 -0.66
C PRO A 215 -3.39 -16.71 -2.11
N LEU A 216 -3.34 -17.92 -2.67
CA LEU A 216 -2.93 -18.15 -4.07
C LEU A 216 -3.96 -17.69 -5.11
N VAL A 217 -5.23 -17.53 -4.72
CA VAL A 217 -6.33 -17.15 -5.62
C VAL A 217 -6.57 -15.64 -5.60
N LEU A 218 -6.10 -14.93 -4.56
CA LEU A 218 -6.39 -13.51 -4.33
C LEU A 218 -6.07 -12.60 -5.53
N ARG A 219 -4.95 -12.82 -6.22
CA ARG A 219 -4.58 -12.04 -7.42
C ARG A 219 -5.67 -12.15 -8.49
N ARG A 220 -6.08 -13.38 -8.78
CA ARG A 220 -7.08 -13.68 -9.81
C ARG A 220 -8.46 -13.19 -9.40
N TRP A 221 -8.82 -13.37 -8.13
CA TRP A 221 -10.06 -12.85 -7.57
C TRP A 221 -10.15 -11.32 -7.64
N HIS A 222 -9.08 -10.62 -7.26
CA HIS A 222 -8.99 -9.16 -7.38
C HIS A 222 -9.15 -8.70 -8.83
N ALA A 223 -8.48 -9.35 -9.79
CA ALA A 223 -8.62 -9.04 -11.21
C ALA A 223 -10.04 -9.30 -11.73
N GLY A 224 -10.66 -10.42 -11.34
CA GLY A 224 -12.05 -10.75 -11.68
C GLY A 224 -13.03 -9.71 -11.15
N LEU A 225 -12.87 -9.28 -9.90
CA LEU A 225 -13.69 -8.23 -9.30
C LEU A 225 -13.51 -6.87 -9.99
N ALA A 226 -12.28 -6.48 -10.33
CA ALA A 226 -12.03 -5.27 -11.09
C ALA A 226 -12.73 -5.31 -12.45
N ARG A 227 -12.65 -6.45 -13.15
CA ARG A 227 -13.36 -6.63 -14.42
C ARG A 227 -14.88 -6.56 -14.28
N LEU A 228 -15.44 -7.14 -13.22
CA LEU A 228 -16.88 -7.04 -12.93
C LEU A 228 -17.30 -5.60 -12.63
N CYS A 229 -16.48 -4.81 -11.92
CA CYS A 229 -16.74 -3.38 -11.75
C CYS A 229 -16.88 -2.69 -13.10
N ASP A 230 -15.88 -2.83 -13.98
CA ASP A 230 -15.86 -2.18 -15.29
C ASP A 230 -17.10 -2.53 -16.13
N LEU A 231 -17.49 -3.80 -16.14
CA LEU A 231 -18.67 -4.28 -16.87
C LEU A 231 -19.99 -3.76 -16.28
N THR A 232 -20.01 -3.40 -15.00
CA THR A 232 -21.23 -2.99 -14.29
C THR A 232 -21.40 -1.47 -14.23
N VAL A 233 -20.36 -0.66 -14.47
CA VAL A 233 -20.43 0.82 -14.42
C VAL A 233 -21.56 1.36 -15.28
N GLY A 234 -21.60 0.98 -16.56
CA GLY A 234 -22.62 1.43 -17.51
C GLY A 234 -24.04 1.02 -17.10
N PRO A 235 -24.32 -0.30 -16.93
CA PRO A 235 -25.63 -0.78 -16.51
C PRO A 235 -26.14 -0.19 -15.19
N ALA A 236 -25.26 0.03 -14.21
CA ALA A 236 -25.60 0.65 -12.93
C ALA A 236 -25.76 2.19 -13.03
N ARG A 237 -25.42 2.79 -14.17
CA ARG A 237 -25.26 4.24 -14.33
C ARG A 237 -24.41 4.82 -13.20
N ALA A 238 -23.33 4.12 -12.87
CA ALA A 238 -22.44 4.50 -11.78
C ALA A 238 -21.56 5.69 -12.20
N SER A 239 -21.17 6.53 -11.24
CA SER A 239 -20.28 7.67 -11.53
C SER A 239 -18.87 7.26 -11.95
N SER A 240 -18.38 6.12 -11.48
CA SER A 240 -17.08 5.54 -11.86
C SER A 240 -17.01 4.06 -11.49
N ALA A 241 -15.92 3.39 -11.87
CA ALA A 241 -15.60 2.02 -11.43
C ALA A 241 -15.37 1.87 -9.91
N THR A 242 -15.34 2.98 -9.16
CA THR A 242 -15.10 2.99 -7.72
C THR A 242 -16.21 3.67 -6.91
N ALA A 243 -17.16 4.35 -7.57
CA ALA A 243 -18.20 5.11 -6.91
C ALA A 243 -19.54 4.93 -7.63
N LEU A 244 -20.55 4.50 -6.87
CA LEU A 244 -21.91 4.36 -7.38
C LEU A 244 -22.52 5.70 -7.81
N GLY A 245 -22.18 6.79 -7.11
CA GLY A 245 -22.73 8.11 -7.40
C GLY A 245 -24.20 8.25 -6.99
N ARG A 246 -24.82 9.39 -7.28
CA ARG A 246 -26.25 9.62 -6.99
C ARG A 246 -27.14 8.73 -7.87
N ALA A 247 -28.38 8.52 -7.47
CA ALA A 247 -29.38 7.90 -8.33
C ALA A 247 -29.57 8.76 -9.59
N PRO A 248 -29.81 8.14 -10.77
CA PRO A 248 -30.18 8.87 -11.97
C PRO A 248 -31.45 9.71 -11.71
N LEU A 249 -31.45 10.97 -12.16
CA LEU A 249 -32.56 11.90 -11.91
C LEU A 249 -33.84 11.45 -12.64
N ASP A 250 -33.68 10.81 -13.79
CA ASP A 250 -34.73 10.28 -14.66
C ASP A 250 -35.29 8.93 -14.17
N LEU A 251 -34.74 8.33 -13.11
CA LEU A 251 -35.08 6.97 -12.69
C LEU A 251 -36.58 6.77 -12.40
N ALA A 252 -37.26 7.81 -11.90
CA ALA A 252 -38.69 7.78 -11.60
C ALA A 252 -39.59 7.96 -12.85
N GLU A 253 -39.02 8.46 -13.95
CA GLU A 253 -39.71 8.73 -15.21
C GLU A 253 -39.63 7.53 -16.17
N LEU A 254 -38.68 6.61 -15.93
CA LEU A 254 -38.50 5.41 -16.74
C LEU A 254 -39.62 4.39 -16.52
N PRO A 255 -39.88 3.52 -17.53
CA PRO A 255 -40.72 2.35 -17.35
C PRO A 255 -40.23 1.50 -16.18
N ARG A 256 -41.17 1.01 -15.35
CA ARG A 256 -40.86 0.27 -14.11
C ARG A 256 -39.84 -0.85 -14.30
N GLN A 257 -39.92 -1.59 -15.41
CA GLN A 257 -39.00 -2.68 -15.71
C GLN A 257 -37.56 -2.17 -15.91
N GLU A 258 -37.39 -1.09 -16.67
CA GLU A 258 -36.08 -0.48 -16.92
C GLU A 258 -35.50 0.15 -15.64
N ALA A 259 -36.32 0.87 -14.88
CA ALA A 259 -35.91 1.42 -13.59
C ALA A 259 -35.44 0.31 -12.63
N MET A 260 -36.14 -0.82 -12.60
CA MET A 260 -35.76 -1.98 -11.78
C MET A 260 -34.46 -2.65 -12.26
N GLN A 261 -34.21 -2.71 -13.57
CA GLN A 261 -32.96 -3.21 -14.12
C GLN A 261 -31.78 -2.34 -13.67
N ILE A 262 -31.92 -1.01 -13.71
CA ILE A 262 -30.91 -0.09 -13.21
C ILE A 262 -30.69 -0.31 -11.71
N VAL A 263 -31.75 -0.37 -10.89
CA VAL A 263 -31.62 -0.62 -9.44
C VAL A 263 -30.94 -1.96 -9.14
N ASN A 264 -31.26 -3.02 -9.89
CA ASN A 264 -30.61 -4.32 -9.74
C ASN A 264 -29.13 -4.28 -10.15
N ALA A 265 -28.78 -3.58 -11.22
CA ALA A 265 -27.40 -3.38 -11.63
C ALA A 265 -26.61 -2.57 -10.58
N ARG A 266 -27.23 -1.55 -9.98
CA ARG A 266 -26.66 -0.78 -8.86
C ARG A 266 -26.44 -1.64 -7.62
N ARG A 267 -27.39 -2.52 -7.29
CA ARG A 267 -27.23 -3.52 -6.22
C ARG A 267 -26.05 -4.44 -6.48
N PHE A 268 -25.96 -4.99 -7.70
CA PHE A 268 -24.85 -5.86 -8.10
C PHE A 268 -23.52 -5.10 -8.03
N PHE A 269 -23.45 -3.86 -8.53
CA PHE A 269 -22.27 -3.01 -8.41
C PHE A 269 -21.83 -2.82 -6.96
N CYS A 270 -22.76 -2.50 -6.05
CA CYS A 270 -22.47 -2.42 -4.61
C CYS A 270 -21.92 -3.73 -4.06
N ALA A 271 -22.50 -4.87 -4.43
CA ALA A 271 -22.02 -6.18 -4.00
C ALA A 271 -20.59 -6.47 -4.53
N VAL A 272 -20.26 -6.10 -5.78
CA VAL A 272 -18.89 -6.20 -6.31
C VAL A 272 -17.94 -5.33 -5.48
N GLN A 273 -18.32 -4.08 -5.19
CA GLN A 273 -17.50 -3.17 -4.38
C GLN A 273 -17.27 -3.71 -2.96
N GLN A 274 -18.27 -4.34 -2.34
CA GLN A 274 -18.12 -5.01 -1.05
C GLN A 274 -17.11 -6.16 -1.12
N ARG A 275 -17.18 -7.00 -2.16
CA ARG A 275 -16.23 -8.11 -2.34
C ARG A 275 -14.81 -7.61 -2.64
N ARG A 276 -14.65 -6.45 -3.27
CA ARG A 276 -13.34 -5.78 -3.40
C ARG A 276 -12.78 -5.35 -2.05
N LEU A 277 -13.57 -4.70 -1.21
CA LEU A 277 -13.14 -4.35 0.15
C LEU A 277 -12.79 -5.59 0.97
N ASP A 278 -13.54 -6.69 0.84
CA ASP A 278 -13.20 -7.96 1.48
C ASP A 278 -11.85 -8.52 0.98
N CYS A 279 -11.59 -8.45 -0.33
CA CYS A 279 -10.33 -8.85 -0.92
C CYS A 279 -9.18 -7.99 -0.38
N ASP A 280 -9.32 -6.67 -0.40
CA ASP A 280 -8.30 -5.73 0.09
C ASP A 280 -8.02 -5.95 1.59
N ARG A 281 -9.05 -6.16 2.40
CA ARG A 281 -8.91 -6.50 3.83
C ARG A 281 -8.17 -7.82 4.04
N THR A 282 -8.47 -8.83 3.22
CA THR A 282 -7.76 -10.13 3.26
C THR A 282 -6.29 -9.94 2.93
N VAL A 283 -5.98 -9.16 1.89
CA VAL A 283 -4.61 -8.79 1.52
C VAL A 283 -3.89 -8.06 2.66
N ARG A 284 -4.52 -7.04 3.28
CA ARG A 284 -3.94 -6.33 4.43
C ARG A 284 -3.62 -7.29 5.59
N THR A 285 -4.55 -8.19 5.91
CA THR A 285 -4.40 -9.17 6.99
C THR A 285 -3.23 -10.11 6.74
N LEU A 286 -3.13 -10.66 5.52
CA LEU A 286 -2.02 -11.54 5.14
C LEU A 286 -0.68 -10.81 5.14
N MET A 287 -0.63 -9.57 4.66
CA MET A 287 0.59 -8.77 4.70
C MET A 287 1.05 -8.44 6.12
N ALA A 288 0.11 -8.13 7.03
CA ALA A 288 0.43 -7.96 8.44
C ALA A 288 1.01 -9.24 9.05
N GLU A 289 0.43 -10.40 8.71
CA GLU A 289 0.92 -11.70 9.16
C GLU A 289 2.31 -12.04 8.60
N ILE A 290 2.57 -11.75 7.32
CA ILE A 290 3.89 -11.91 6.69
C ILE A 290 4.91 -11.06 7.44
N VAL A 291 4.65 -9.77 7.63
CA VAL A 291 5.55 -8.85 8.33
C VAL A 291 5.79 -9.31 9.77
N ARG A 292 4.75 -9.78 10.46
CA ARG A 292 4.86 -10.31 11.83
C ARG A 292 5.81 -11.51 11.87
N ARG A 293 5.64 -12.48 10.96
CA ARG A 293 6.50 -13.66 10.87
C ARG A 293 7.92 -13.31 10.47
N GLU A 294 8.10 -12.40 9.53
CA GLU A 294 9.43 -11.93 9.12
C GLU A 294 10.20 -11.26 10.25
N ARG A 295 9.51 -10.48 11.10
CA ARG A 295 10.10 -9.87 12.30
C ARG A 295 10.45 -10.88 13.38
N ALA A 296 9.66 -11.94 13.50
CA ALA A 296 9.87 -13.01 14.48
C ALA A 296 10.93 -14.03 14.04
N ASP A 297 11.28 -14.09 12.75
CA ASP A 297 12.27 -15.01 12.20
C ASP A 297 13.70 -14.67 12.71
N PRO A 298 14.34 -15.57 13.49
CA PRO A 298 15.70 -15.37 13.98
C PRO A 298 16.71 -15.18 12.83
N VAL A 299 16.49 -15.81 11.67
CA VAL A 299 17.37 -15.68 10.50
C VAL A 299 17.34 -14.25 9.98
N ASN A 300 16.18 -13.61 9.93
CA ASN A 300 16.07 -12.21 9.50
C ASN A 300 16.70 -11.25 10.51
N THR A 301 16.63 -11.56 11.81
CA THR A 301 17.34 -10.80 12.84
C THR A 301 18.86 -10.93 12.67
N ALA A 302 19.37 -12.16 12.54
CA ALA A 302 20.79 -12.41 12.33
C ALA A 302 21.32 -11.79 11.02
N ARG A 303 20.52 -11.77 9.94
CA ARG A 303 20.86 -11.04 8.71
C ARG A 303 20.92 -9.53 8.91
N ARG A 304 19.98 -8.94 9.67
CA ARG A 304 20.01 -7.51 9.98
C ARG A 304 21.29 -7.16 10.76
N GLU A 305 21.67 -8.00 11.70
CA GLU A 305 22.93 -7.88 12.46
C GLU A 305 24.16 -8.03 11.55
N ALA A 306 24.17 -9.01 10.64
CA ALA A 306 25.23 -9.16 9.64
C ALA A 306 25.38 -7.91 8.76
N GLY A 307 24.27 -7.31 8.33
CA GLY A 307 24.27 -6.06 7.59
C GLY A 307 24.77 -4.86 8.42
N ALA A 308 24.45 -4.81 9.71
CA ALA A 308 25.00 -3.79 10.60
C ALA A 308 26.52 -3.97 10.80
N TYR A 309 26.97 -5.21 11.00
CA TYR A 309 28.38 -5.58 11.10
C TYR A 309 29.16 -5.20 9.84
N ALA A 310 28.65 -5.59 8.65
CA ALA A 310 29.30 -5.28 7.37
C ALA A 310 29.46 -3.77 7.16
N ARG A 311 28.45 -2.96 7.53
CA ARG A 311 28.57 -1.49 7.47
C ARG A 311 29.65 -0.93 8.41
N LEU A 312 29.77 -1.48 9.62
CA LEU A 312 30.79 -1.04 10.56
C LEU A 312 32.20 -1.39 10.05
N ARG A 313 32.40 -2.62 9.57
CA ARG A 313 33.67 -3.04 8.95
C ARG A 313 34.02 -2.23 7.71
N LEU A 314 33.03 -1.87 6.91
CA LEU A 314 33.23 -1.00 5.75
C LEU A 314 33.69 0.41 6.17
N ALA A 315 33.13 0.95 7.25
CA ALA A 315 33.58 2.25 7.79
C ALA A 315 34.98 2.19 8.40
N GLU A 316 35.38 1.07 9.00
CA GLU A 316 36.74 0.84 9.48
C GLU A 316 37.75 0.73 8.34
N ALA A 317 37.37 0.09 7.22
CA ALA A 317 38.20 0.00 6.03
C ALA A 317 38.32 1.34 5.28
N HIS A 318 37.29 2.19 5.35
CA HIS A 318 37.20 3.48 4.66
C HIS A 318 36.95 4.66 5.61
N PRO A 319 37.86 4.93 6.56
CA PRO A 319 37.64 5.94 7.60
C PRO A 319 37.52 7.35 7.03
N GLU A 320 38.24 7.67 5.95
CA GLU A 320 38.19 8.98 5.29
C GLU A 320 36.81 9.23 4.63
N ALA A 321 36.29 8.24 3.89
CA ALA A 321 34.98 8.33 3.23
C ALA A 321 33.85 8.43 4.25
N TYR A 322 33.91 7.62 5.31
CA TYR A 322 32.97 7.69 6.41
C TYR A 322 32.99 9.06 7.11
N THR A 323 34.19 9.57 7.42
CA THR A 323 34.38 10.88 8.08
C THR A 323 33.85 12.01 7.22
N ARG A 324 34.13 11.99 5.91
CA ARG A 324 33.60 12.98 4.96
C ARG A 324 32.08 13.04 4.96
N ILE A 325 31.39 11.90 4.94
CA ILE A 325 29.92 11.86 5.03
C ILE A 325 29.46 12.40 6.39
N ARG A 326 30.14 12.04 7.49
CA ARG A 326 29.79 12.52 8.84
C ARG A 326 29.91 14.03 8.99
N GLU A 327 30.95 14.63 8.41
CA GLU A 327 31.18 16.08 8.42
C GLU A 327 30.05 16.83 7.70
N GLU A 328 29.65 16.36 6.53
CA GLU A 328 28.57 16.97 5.75
C GLU A 328 27.21 16.84 6.46
N LEU A 329 26.98 15.73 7.14
CA LEU A 329 25.78 15.54 7.94
C LEU A 329 25.73 16.43 9.20
N ARG A 330 26.88 16.91 9.68
CA ARG A 330 26.98 17.70 10.93
C ARG A 330 26.20 19.02 10.86
N ALA A 331 26.13 19.64 9.68
CA ALA A 331 25.37 20.87 9.47
C ALA A 331 23.86 20.70 9.72
N PHE A 332 23.37 19.46 9.71
CA PHE A 332 21.95 19.12 9.88
C PHE A 332 21.66 18.48 11.24
N GLU A 333 22.61 18.46 12.17
CA GLU A 333 22.40 17.95 13.51
C GLU A 333 21.65 18.98 14.39
N SER A 334 20.61 18.55 15.12
CA SER A 334 19.94 19.34 16.18
C SER A 334 20.55 19.11 17.57
N GLY A 335 21.36 18.06 17.71
CA GLY A 335 22.14 17.69 18.89
C GLY A 335 23.17 16.63 18.52
N PRO A 336 24.11 16.26 19.40
CA PRO A 336 25.22 15.37 19.08
C PRO A 336 24.77 14.09 18.35
N GLY A 337 25.10 13.97 17.06
CA GLY A 337 24.79 12.81 16.24
C GLY A 337 23.32 12.63 15.85
N HIS A 338 22.42 13.56 16.17
CA HIS A 338 20.99 13.48 15.90
C HIS A 338 20.62 14.44 14.77
N LEU A 339 20.16 13.90 13.63
CA LEU A 339 19.75 14.71 12.50
C LEU A 339 18.37 15.31 12.73
N ASP A 340 18.23 16.59 12.40
CA ASP A 340 16.97 17.32 12.45
C ASP A 340 16.18 17.11 11.15
N PRO A 341 15.02 16.43 11.19
CA PRO A 341 14.19 16.26 10.00
C PRO A 341 13.70 17.58 9.39
N ALA A 342 13.61 18.66 10.17
CA ALA A 342 13.23 19.97 9.67
C ALA A 342 14.35 20.64 8.86
N ARG A 343 15.62 20.33 9.14
CA ARG A 343 16.79 20.85 8.41
C ARG A 343 17.20 19.94 7.27
N LEU A 344 17.16 18.62 7.49
CA LEU A 344 17.45 17.61 6.48
C LEU A 344 16.14 17.09 5.88
N THR A 345 15.45 17.96 5.14
CA THR A 345 14.23 17.59 4.42
C THR A 345 14.53 16.49 3.38
N SER A 346 13.48 15.81 2.90
CA SER A 346 13.64 14.72 1.91
C SER A 346 14.43 15.15 0.67
N ASP A 347 14.16 16.34 0.15
CA ASP A 347 14.79 16.87 -1.07
C ASP A 347 16.27 17.18 -0.84
N VAL A 348 16.58 17.87 0.27
CA VAL A 348 17.96 18.18 0.67
C VAL A 348 18.75 16.90 0.91
N ARG A 349 18.14 15.93 1.59
CA ARG A 349 18.74 14.61 1.83
C ARG A 349 19.03 13.88 0.51
N GLY A 350 18.10 13.92 -0.43
CA GLY A 350 18.24 13.30 -1.74
C GLY A 350 19.40 13.89 -2.53
N ALA A 351 19.46 15.23 -2.63
CA ALA A 351 20.51 15.95 -3.32
C ALA A 351 21.89 15.73 -2.66
N LEU A 352 21.98 15.86 -1.34
CA LEU A 352 23.21 15.64 -0.59
C LEU A 352 23.74 14.22 -0.75
N LYS A 353 22.86 13.22 -0.65
CA LYS A 353 23.20 11.82 -0.87
C LYS A 353 23.74 11.61 -2.29
N ALA A 354 23.03 12.10 -3.31
CA ALA A 354 23.44 11.91 -4.71
C ALA A 354 24.84 12.51 -4.96
N ARG A 355 25.09 13.73 -4.49
CA ARG A 355 26.40 14.38 -4.59
C ARG A 355 27.51 13.54 -3.93
N LEU A 356 27.31 13.12 -2.68
CA LEU A 356 28.32 12.37 -1.93
C LEU A 356 28.59 10.99 -2.51
N LEU A 357 27.56 10.29 -2.99
CA LEU A 357 27.74 9.00 -3.65
C LEU A 357 28.57 9.13 -4.93
N SER A 358 28.31 10.17 -5.75
CA SER A 358 29.10 10.44 -6.96
C SER A 358 30.55 10.82 -6.65
N GLU A 359 30.79 11.64 -5.62
CA GLU A 359 32.14 12.03 -5.19
C GLU A 359 32.97 10.82 -4.71
N LEU A 360 32.36 9.91 -3.96
CA LEU A 360 33.02 8.72 -3.43
C LEU A 360 33.28 7.68 -4.53
N ALA A 361 32.31 7.42 -5.40
CA ALA A 361 32.48 6.52 -6.54
C ALA A 361 33.59 6.99 -7.51
N GLY A 362 33.78 8.30 -7.66
CA GLY A 362 34.84 8.87 -8.49
C GLY A 362 36.26 8.76 -7.91
N ARG A 363 36.42 8.52 -6.60
CA ARG A 363 37.73 8.40 -5.94
C ARG A 363 38.29 6.98 -6.01
N ASP A 364 37.46 5.95 -5.95
CA ASP A 364 37.92 4.55 -6.05
C ASP A 364 38.40 4.17 -7.46
N GLY A 365 37.79 4.75 -8.49
CA GLY A 365 38.27 4.60 -9.87
C GLY A 365 39.70 5.11 -10.10
N ARG A 366 40.19 6.04 -9.25
CA ARG A 366 41.58 6.55 -9.32
C ARG A 366 42.57 5.73 -8.50
N ARG A 367 42.16 5.04 -7.44
CA ARG A 367 43.04 4.14 -6.67
C ARG A 367 43.30 2.81 -7.41
N GLY A 368 42.35 2.32 -8.20
CA GLY A 368 42.52 1.11 -9.01
C GLY A 368 43.54 1.22 -10.16
N GLN A 369 43.87 2.43 -10.63
CA GLN A 369 44.83 2.65 -11.71
C GLN A 369 46.28 2.90 -11.25
N ALA A 370 46.52 3.14 -9.95
CA ALA A 370 47.87 3.42 -9.44
C ALA A 370 48.72 2.16 -9.19
N ALA A 371 48.16 0.95 -9.32
CA ALA A 371 48.86 -0.31 -9.03
C ALA A 371 49.36 -1.08 -10.27
N HIS A 372 49.12 -0.60 -11.49
CA HIS A 372 49.63 -1.24 -12.71
C HIS A 372 50.35 -0.21 -13.59
N SER A 373 51.63 0.02 -13.31
CA SER A 373 52.57 0.52 -14.32
C SER A 373 52.72 -0.54 -15.40
N PRO A 374 52.32 -0.29 -16.66
CA PRO A 374 52.67 -1.19 -17.75
C PRO A 374 54.13 -0.93 -18.15
N ALA A 375 54.92 -2.01 -18.23
CA ALA A 375 56.24 -1.98 -18.83
C ALA A 375 56.18 -1.46 -20.29
N PRO A 376 57.23 -0.77 -20.78
CA PRO A 376 57.20 -0.15 -22.10
C PRO A 376 57.15 -1.22 -23.20
N ARG A 377 56.17 -1.08 -24.10
CA ARG A 377 56.07 -1.88 -25.33
C ARG A 377 57.11 -1.41 -26.36
N PRO A 378 57.74 -2.34 -27.10
CA PRO A 378 58.64 -2.01 -28.21
C PRO A 378 57.86 -1.54 -29.45
N ALA A 379 58.56 -0.81 -30.32
CA ALA A 379 58.04 -0.07 -31.46
C ALA A 379 57.33 -0.95 -32.52
N PRO A 380 56.30 -0.41 -33.22
CA PRO A 380 55.60 -1.13 -34.28
C PRO A 380 56.36 -1.06 -35.62
N GLY A 381 56.64 -2.22 -36.20
CA GLY A 381 57.06 -2.40 -37.60
C GLY A 381 55.88 -2.27 -38.60
N PRO A 382 56.18 -2.24 -39.91
CA PRO A 382 55.32 -1.67 -40.94
C PRO A 382 54.17 -2.57 -41.38
N LYS A 383 53.06 -1.93 -41.77
CA LYS A 383 51.83 -2.52 -42.34
C LYS A 383 52.06 -3.05 -43.75
N PRO A 384 51.35 -4.13 -44.14
CA PRO A 384 50.92 -4.35 -45.51
C PRO A 384 49.40 -4.19 -45.68
N SER A 385 49.07 -3.30 -46.61
CA SER A 385 48.04 -3.33 -47.66
C SER A 385 46.74 -4.12 -47.48
N ALA A 386 45.62 -3.40 -47.61
CA ALA A 386 44.31 -3.92 -47.96
C ALA A 386 44.17 -4.14 -49.49
N PRO A 387 43.15 -4.88 -49.93
CA PRO A 387 42.40 -4.47 -51.10
C PRO A 387 40.87 -4.38 -50.88
N GLU A 388 40.33 -3.31 -51.45
CA GLU A 388 39.11 -3.20 -52.27
C GLU A 388 37.72 -3.62 -51.74
N GLY A 389 36.74 -2.75 -52.03
CA GLY A 389 35.32 -3.14 -52.10
C GLY A 389 34.29 -2.14 -51.58
N ARG A 390 34.07 -1.04 -52.31
CA ARG A 390 32.81 -0.23 -52.31
C ARG A 390 31.75 -0.94 -53.21
N PRO A 391 30.48 -0.47 -53.38
CA PRO A 391 29.79 0.70 -52.80
C PRO A 391 28.29 0.48 -52.40
N GLY A 392 27.69 1.50 -51.77
CA GLY A 392 26.40 2.04 -52.23
C GLY A 392 25.16 1.82 -51.35
N ARG A 393 24.65 2.90 -50.74
CA ARG A 393 23.25 3.37 -50.92
C ARG A 393 22.93 4.63 -50.10
N ASP A 394 22.81 5.72 -50.85
CA ASP A 394 21.75 6.74 -50.86
C ASP A 394 20.88 6.96 -49.61
N ARG A 395 21.01 8.18 -49.09
CA ARG A 395 19.98 8.91 -48.34
C ARG A 395 19.21 9.83 -49.29
N PRO A 396 17.94 10.12 -48.99
CA PRO A 396 17.40 11.45 -49.17
C PRO A 396 17.03 12.11 -47.83
N GLY A 397 17.12 13.45 -47.85
CA GLY A 397 17.11 14.37 -46.73
C GLY A 397 15.72 14.77 -46.18
N PRO A 398 15.66 15.93 -45.49
CA PRO A 398 14.80 16.14 -44.32
C PRO A 398 13.56 17.01 -44.60
N GLY A 399 12.47 16.73 -43.88
CA GLY A 399 11.29 17.59 -43.78
C GLY A 399 11.23 18.29 -42.42
N GLN A 400 11.35 19.61 -42.43
CA GLN A 400 11.03 20.51 -41.32
C GLN A 400 9.51 20.67 -41.18
N GLY A 401 9.01 20.87 -39.96
CA GLY A 401 7.64 21.37 -39.75
C GLY A 401 7.23 21.47 -38.28
N HIS A 402 7.16 22.72 -37.79
CA HIS A 402 6.26 23.28 -36.75
C HIS A 402 6.28 22.64 -35.34
N GLY A 403 6.53 23.36 -34.24
CA GLY A 403 5.97 24.65 -33.84
C GLY A 403 4.95 24.44 -32.72
N GLN A 404 5.39 24.28 -31.46
CA GLN A 404 4.49 24.20 -30.29
C GLN A 404 4.64 25.45 -29.41
N ARG A 405 3.52 26.16 -29.23
CA ARG A 405 3.29 27.18 -28.20
C ARG A 405 2.92 26.51 -26.86
N PRO A 406 3.29 27.08 -25.69
CA PRO A 406 2.82 26.61 -24.40
C PRO A 406 1.42 27.15 -24.05
N VAL A 407 0.62 26.29 -23.41
CA VAL A 407 -0.70 26.59 -22.83
C VAL A 407 -0.51 27.13 -21.40
N PRO A 408 -1.23 28.19 -20.96
CA PRO A 408 -1.11 28.75 -19.61
C PRO A 408 -1.84 27.89 -18.57
N GLY A 409 -1.21 27.74 -17.39
CA GLY A 409 -1.76 27.02 -16.24
C GLY A 409 -2.90 27.77 -15.53
N PRO A 410 -3.73 27.06 -14.75
CA PRO A 410 -4.87 27.64 -14.05
C PRO A 410 -4.45 28.44 -12.79
N PRO A 411 -5.23 29.46 -12.39
CA PRO A 411 -4.87 30.38 -11.32
C PRO A 411 -5.01 29.79 -9.92
N ALA A 412 -4.15 30.28 -9.02
CA ALA A 412 -4.11 29.99 -7.59
C ALA A 412 -5.43 30.33 -6.90
N ARG A 413 -5.94 29.41 -6.08
CA ARG A 413 -7.06 29.67 -5.16
C ARG A 413 -6.54 30.16 -3.81
N SER A 414 -7.04 31.33 -3.44
CA SER A 414 -6.81 32.05 -2.20
C SER A 414 -7.16 31.26 -0.95
N ALA A 415 -6.35 31.50 0.09
CA ALA A 415 -6.50 30.98 1.43
C ALA A 415 -7.81 31.47 2.08
N ALA A 416 -8.64 30.52 2.52
CA ALA A 416 -9.71 30.76 3.47
C ALA A 416 -9.25 30.26 4.85
N THR A 417 -9.25 31.20 5.79
CA THR A 417 -8.90 31.10 7.20
C THR A 417 -9.83 30.14 7.95
N HIS A 418 -9.29 29.06 8.51
CA HIS A 418 -9.99 28.20 9.47
C HIS A 418 -9.71 28.64 10.91
N PRO A 419 -10.70 28.64 11.83
CA PRO A 419 -10.49 28.97 13.23
C PRO A 419 -9.84 27.81 14.01
N PRO A 420 -9.17 28.09 15.15
CA PRO A 420 -8.36 27.10 15.84
C PRO A 420 -9.20 26.07 16.61
N VAL A 421 -8.88 24.79 16.40
CA VAL A 421 -9.37 23.67 17.20
C VAL A 421 -8.68 23.68 18.57
N ARG A 422 -9.48 23.82 19.64
CA ARG A 422 -9.03 23.74 21.04
C ARG A 422 -8.41 22.36 21.32
N LYS A 423 -7.12 22.34 21.69
CA LYS A 423 -6.44 21.16 22.27
C LYS A 423 -6.97 20.91 23.68
N ALA A 424 -7.69 19.81 23.90
CA ALA A 424 -7.99 19.32 25.23
C ALA A 424 -6.77 18.54 25.76
N ALA A 425 -6.13 19.09 26.79
CA ALA A 425 -5.06 18.43 27.53
C ALA A 425 -5.64 17.32 28.41
N CYS A 426 -5.27 16.06 28.15
CA CYS A 426 -5.47 14.98 29.11
C CYS A 426 -4.36 15.03 30.16
N ARG A 427 -4.70 15.52 31.37
CA ARG A 427 -3.90 15.29 32.59
C ARG A 427 -4.07 13.83 33.00
N ARG A 428 -2.96 13.10 33.12
CA ARG A 428 -2.91 11.82 33.84
C ARG A 428 -3.04 12.11 35.33
N ALA A 429 -3.97 11.45 36.00
CA ALA A 429 -3.99 11.34 37.45
C ALA A 429 -3.08 10.16 37.84
N GLU A 430 -2.03 10.47 38.59
CA GLU A 430 -1.27 9.51 39.38
C GLU A 430 -2.17 9.02 40.52
N THR A 431 -2.19 7.70 40.74
CA THR A 431 -2.80 7.11 41.92
C THR A 431 -1.68 6.65 42.83
N SER A 432 -1.60 7.27 44.00
CA SER A 432 -0.80 6.81 45.13
C SER A 432 -1.24 5.41 45.56
N ARG A 433 -0.28 4.52 45.73
CA ARG A 433 -0.23 3.55 46.82
C ARG A 433 1.18 3.47 47.34
#